data_AF-A0ABD2QIR5-F1
#
_entry.id   AF-A0ABD2QIR5-F1
#
_cell.length_a   1.000
_cell.length_b   1.000
_cell.length_c   1.000
_cell.angle_alpha   90.00
_cell.angle_beta   90.00
_cell.angle_gamma   90.00
#
_symmetry.space_group_name_H-M   'P 1'
#
loop_
_entity.id
_entity.type
_entity.pdbx_description
1 polymer ?
#
loop_
_entity_poly.entity_id
_entity_poly.type
_entity_poly.pdbx_seq_one_letter_code
_entity_poly.pdbx_strand_id
1 'polypeptide(L)'
;MRSKAVVDTLTIENTADILDCMFTRDGTRLVSGSMDGRVRHNNVVSSISIDETGKRLASTSWDRNVNLYDVTVGDYRKQNNDYYLGSHNGCITNCTMNSNGLLLATTGMDKMIKIWDLKLRGQTTYYQGHDDWVLDACFSPDGNKVASAGKDGLLIIWNAAGQTQANCSKDSGINSTVSVISKVSIFTPSLHKL
;
A
#
# COMPACT_ATOMS: atom_id res chain seq x y z
N MET A 1 6.23 7.21 39.45
CA MET A 1 6.44 5.98 38.67
C MET A 1 6.67 6.38 37.22
N ARG A 2 7.90 6.32 36.71
CA ARG A 2 8.19 6.58 35.28
C ARG A 2 7.88 5.29 34.51
N SER A 3 6.90 5.31 33.61
CA SER A 3 6.68 4.19 32.69
C SER A 3 7.93 4.03 31.82
N LYS A 4 8.64 2.91 31.95
CA LYS A 4 9.67 2.52 30.99
C LYS A 4 8.99 2.40 29.63
N ALA A 5 9.41 3.22 28.67
CA ALA A 5 9.16 2.94 27.27
C ALA A 5 9.84 1.60 26.98
N VAL A 6 9.05 0.56 26.74
CA VAL A 6 9.56 -0.69 26.20
C VAL A 6 9.81 -0.41 24.73
N VAL A 7 11.05 -0.05 24.40
CA VAL A 7 11.53 -0.11 23.02
C VAL A 7 11.79 -1.59 22.77
N ASP A 8 10.76 -2.31 22.32
CA ASP A 8 10.94 -3.65 21.77
C ASP A 8 11.68 -3.47 20.44
N THR A 9 13.01 -3.42 20.52
CA THR A 9 13.87 -3.58 19.34
C THR A 9 13.76 -5.02 18.92
N LEU A 10 12.84 -5.31 18.00
CA LEU A 10 12.69 -6.64 17.46
C LEU A 10 13.84 -6.93 16.49
N THR A 11 14.78 -7.78 16.90
CA THR A 11 15.80 -8.34 16.02
C THR A 11 15.12 -9.22 14.99
N ILE A 12 15.25 -8.86 13.71
CA ILE A 12 14.77 -9.66 12.58
C ILE A 12 15.76 -10.81 12.38
N GLU A 13 15.38 -12.04 12.74
CA GLU A 13 16.24 -13.24 12.59
C GLU A 13 16.10 -13.91 11.20
N ASN A 14 15.44 -13.27 10.23
CA ASN A 14 15.14 -13.90 8.94
C ASN A 14 15.77 -13.15 7.75
N THR A 15 16.26 -13.92 6.77
CA THR A 15 17.07 -13.47 5.62
C THR A 15 16.26 -12.83 4.47
N ALA A 16 15.05 -12.33 4.74
CA ALA A 16 14.24 -11.68 3.72
C ALA A 16 14.49 -10.17 3.70
N ASP A 17 14.65 -9.62 2.50
CA ASP A 17 14.82 -8.18 2.31
C ASP A 17 13.58 -7.42 2.81
N ILE A 18 13.80 -6.40 3.64
CA ILE A 18 12.76 -5.46 4.05
C ILE A 18 12.76 -4.34 3.03
N LEU A 19 11.76 -4.30 2.16
CA LEU A 19 11.63 -3.23 1.15
C LEU A 19 10.80 -2.04 1.63
N ASP A 20 10.04 -2.22 2.73
CA ASP A 20 9.20 -1.16 3.28
C ASP A 20 9.09 -1.24 4.81
N CYS A 21 9.02 -0.08 5.43
CA CYS A 21 8.77 0.09 6.86
C CYS A 21 8.09 1.42 7.14
N MET A 22 7.25 1.46 8.16
CA MET A 22 6.50 2.65 8.53
C MET A 22 6.36 2.80 10.03
N PHE A 23 6.30 4.04 10.50
CA PHE A 23 5.86 4.31 11.86
C PHE A 23 4.33 4.33 11.94
N THR A 24 3.78 3.93 13.08
CA THR A 24 2.41 4.28 13.43
C THR A 24 2.27 5.81 13.50
N ARG A 25 1.06 6.31 13.23
CA ARG A 25 0.82 7.75 13.12
C ARG A 25 1.08 8.52 14.43
N ASP A 26 0.94 7.85 15.58
CA ASP A 26 1.30 8.37 16.90
C ASP A 26 2.82 8.35 17.18
N GLY A 27 3.62 7.81 16.25
CA GLY A 27 5.07 7.70 16.34
C GLY A 27 5.56 6.64 17.34
N THR A 28 4.67 5.85 17.94
CA THR A 28 5.03 4.98 19.06
C THR A 28 5.56 3.61 18.63
N ARG A 29 5.30 3.17 17.40
CA ARG A 29 5.68 1.84 16.89
C ARG A 29 6.24 1.92 15.48
N LEU A 30 7.22 1.06 15.18
CA LEU A 30 7.70 0.80 13.83
C LEU A 30 7.12 -0.54 13.36
N VAL A 31 6.51 -0.55 12.18
CA VAL A 31 6.09 -1.77 11.48
C VAL A 31 7.00 -1.96 10.27
N SER A 32 7.62 -3.13 10.17
CA SER A 32 8.45 -3.51 9.03
C SER A 32 7.91 -4.76 8.37
N GLY A 33 8.08 -4.83 7.04
CA GLY A 33 7.69 -5.99 6.23
C GLY A 33 8.69 -7.11 6.40
N SER A 34 8.67 -7.77 7.56
CA SER A 34 9.58 -8.86 7.87
C SER A 34 8.89 -10.22 7.74
N MET A 35 9.66 -11.23 7.29
CA MET A 35 9.31 -12.66 7.35
C MET A 35 9.38 -13.24 8.77
N ASP A 36 9.23 -12.42 9.82
CA ASP A 36 9.30 -12.85 11.22
C ASP A 36 8.04 -13.61 11.69
N GLY A 37 7.13 -13.94 10.75
CA GLY A 37 5.87 -14.62 11.01
C GLY A 37 4.77 -13.71 11.54
N ARG A 38 5.01 -12.39 11.71
CA ARG A 38 3.97 -11.41 12.03
C ARG A 38 3.18 -10.99 10.80
N VAL A 39 3.85 -10.94 9.65
CA VAL A 39 3.22 -10.75 8.33
C VAL A 39 3.29 -12.08 7.58
N ARG A 40 2.13 -12.61 7.16
CA ARG A 40 2.01 -13.94 6.55
C ARG A 40 2.35 -13.90 5.06
N HIS A 41 3.62 -13.75 4.72
CA HIS A 41 4.09 -13.85 3.34
C HIS A 41 5.16 -14.92 3.18
N ASN A 42 5.12 -15.62 2.04
CA ASN A 42 6.09 -16.67 1.67
C ASN A 42 7.21 -16.13 0.77
N ASN A 43 7.25 -14.81 0.56
CA ASN A 43 8.30 -14.11 -0.18
C ASN A 43 8.49 -12.70 0.39
N VAL A 44 9.41 -11.93 -0.19
CA VAL A 44 9.71 -10.54 0.17
C VAL A 44 8.44 -9.71 0.27
N VAL A 45 8.28 -8.98 1.37
CA VAL A 45 7.19 -8.01 1.54
C VAL A 45 7.56 -6.77 0.74
N SER A 46 6.75 -6.44 -0.26
CA SER A 46 7.02 -5.33 -1.18
C SER A 46 6.55 -3.99 -0.65
N SER A 47 5.46 -3.95 0.13
CA SER A 47 4.92 -2.73 0.69
C SER A 47 4.00 -3.01 1.88
N ILE A 48 3.90 -2.03 2.77
CA ILE A 48 2.93 -1.99 3.86
C ILE A 48 2.18 -0.66 3.82
N SER A 49 0.89 -0.69 4.14
CA SER A 49 0.09 0.51 4.34
C SER A 49 -0.71 0.41 5.64
N ILE A 50 -0.93 1.54 6.32
CA ILE A 50 -1.79 1.62 7.51
C ILE A 50 -2.89 2.65 7.28
N ASP A 51 -4.06 2.41 7.85
CA ASP A 51 -5.14 3.38 7.80
C ASP A 51 -4.88 4.57 8.73
N GLU A 52 -5.63 5.65 8.54
CA GLU A 52 -5.49 6.86 9.34
C GLU A 52 -5.71 6.66 10.84
N THR A 53 -6.49 5.64 11.23
CA THR A 53 -6.76 5.33 12.64
C THR A 53 -5.70 4.44 13.28
N GLY A 54 -4.79 3.86 12.50
CA GLY A 54 -3.76 2.92 12.96
C GLY A 54 -4.31 1.55 13.36
N LYS A 55 -5.56 1.25 13.01
CA LYS A 55 -6.27 0.03 13.38
C LYS A 55 -6.22 -1.04 12.31
N ARG A 56 -5.96 -0.68 11.07
CA ARG A 56 -5.86 -1.60 9.95
C ARG A 56 -4.52 -1.45 9.27
N LEU A 57 -3.90 -2.58 8.99
CA LEU A 57 -2.64 -2.65 8.26
C LEU A 57 -2.80 -3.60 7.08
N ALA A 58 -2.38 -3.17 5.90
CA ALA A 58 -2.28 -4.02 4.73
C ALA A 58 -0.82 -4.31 4.44
N SER A 59 -0.54 -5.51 3.94
CA SER A 59 0.77 -5.86 3.41
C SER A 59 0.64 -6.53 2.06
N THR A 60 1.66 -6.34 1.23
CA THR A 60 1.77 -7.01 -0.06
C THR A 60 3.15 -7.62 -0.25
N SER A 61 3.22 -8.64 -1.09
CA SER A 61 4.47 -9.37 -1.30
C SER A 61 4.64 -9.85 -2.74
N TRP A 62 5.87 -10.20 -3.06
CA TRP A 62 6.22 -10.94 -4.26
C TRP A 62 5.67 -12.38 -4.27
N ASP A 63 5.09 -12.87 -3.18
CA ASP A 63 4.28 -14.09 -3.17
C ASP A 63 2.92 -13.92 -3.88
N ARG A 64 2.64 -12.67 -4.32
CA ARG A 64 1.44 -12.20 -5.03
C ARG A 64 0.22 -12.02 -4.15
N ASN A 65 0.33 -12.19 -2.84
CA ASN A 65 -0.78 -12.06 -1.91
C ASN A 65 -0.87 -10.66 -1.32
N VAL A 66 -2.10 -10.27 -1.02
CA VAL A 66 -2.46 -9.08 -0.24
C VAL A 66 -3.07 -9.57 1.06
N ASN A 67 -2.54 -9.12 2.18
CA ASN A 67 -3.08 -9.44 3.50
C ASN A 67 -3.55 -8.17 4.21
N LEU A 68 -4.54 -8.33 5.09
CA LEU A 68 -5.09 -7.24 5.91
C LEU A 68 -5.15 -7.70 7.36
N TYR A 69 -4.70 -6.85 8.27
CA TYR A 69 -4.57 -7.11 9.70
C TYR A 69 -5.34 -6.09 10.50
N ASP A 70 -5.99 -6.53 11.58
CA ASP A 70 -6.48 -5.66 12.64
C ASP A 70 -5.38 -5.45 13.70
N VAL A 71 -4.93 -4.21 13.85
CA VAL A 71 -3.83 -3.80 14.73
C VAL A 71 -4.33 -3.47 16.15
N THR A 72 -5.65 -3.42 16.38
CA THR A 72 -6.22 -3.10 17.70
C THR A 72 -6.08 -4.24 18.70
N VAL A 73 -6.01 -5.48 18.22
CA VAL A 73 -5.84 -6.65 19.07
C VAL A 73 -4.35 -6.81 19.34
N GLY A 74 -3.92 -6.53 20.58
CA GLY A 74 -2.52 -6.58 21.02
C GLY A 74 -1.85 -7.96 20.98
N ASP A 75 -2.46 -8.95 20.31
CA ASP A 75 -1.90 -10.28 20.10
C ASP A 75 -2.15 -10.73 18.65
N TYR A 76 -1.33 -10.21 17.73
CA TYR A 76 -1.28 -10.60 16.30
C TYR A 76 -1.01 -12.11 16.08
N ARG A 77 -0.76 -12.88 17.16
CA ARG A 77 -0.55 -14.33 17.14
C ARG A 77 -1.82 -15.14 17.29
N LYS A 78 -2.94 -14.54 17.72
CA LYS A 78 -4.20 -15.26 17.98
C LYS A 78 -5.40 -14.49 17.43
N GLN A 79 -5.70 -14.69 16.15
CA GLN A 79 -7.10 -14.78 15.71
C GLN A 79 -7.23 -15.40 14.32
N ASN A 80 -8.11 -16.38 14.21
CA ASN A 80 -8.43 -17.13 13.00
C ASN A 80 -9.27 -16.32 11.98
N ASN A 81 -9.05 -15.01 11.84
CA ASN A 81 -9.94 -14.12 11.06
C ASN A 81 -9.27 -13.07 10.15
N ASP A 82 -7.94 -12.98 10.06
CA ASP A 82 -7.20 -11.89 9.37
C ASP A 82 -6.50 -12.30 8.05
N TYR A 83 -7.08 -13.21 7.26
CA TYR A 83 -6.24 -14.20 6.57
C TYR A 83 -5.70 -13.90 5.17
N TYR A 84 -6.42 -13.19 4.31
CA TYR A 84 -6.05 -13.06 2.90
C TYR A 84 -7.09 -12.18 2.24
N LEU A 85 -6.67 -11.03 1.69
CA LEU A 85 -7.59 -10.15 0.97
C LEU A 85 -7.76 -10.62 -0.48
N GLY A 86 -6.70 -11.18 -1.06
CA GLY A 86 -6.68 -11.68 -2.43
C GLY A 86 -5.27 -11.73 -2.99
N SER A 87 -5.14 -11.98 -4.29
CA SER A 87 -3.86 -12.05 -4.96
C SER A 87 -3.85 -11.34 -6.30
N HIS A 88 -2.65 -11.00 -6.76
CA HIS A 88 -2.35 -10.62 -8.14
C HIS A 88 -1.94 -11.85 -8.97
N ASN A 89 -1.98 -11.72 -10.29
CA ASN A 89 -1.46 -12.77 -11.18
C ASN A 89 0.08 -12.69 -11.36
N GLY A 90 0.70 -11.67 -10.77
CA GLY A 90 2.14 -11.44 -10.75
C GLY A 90 2.56 -10.81 -9.41
N CYS A 91 3.87 -10.61 -9.22
CA CYS A 91 4.41 -10.03 -7.99
C CYS A 91 3.80 -8.64 -7.75
N ILE A 92 3.42 -8.35 -6.51
CA ILE A 92 2.86 -7.06 -6.15
C ILE A 92 4.01 -6.10 -5.89
N THR A 93 3.96 -4.92 -6.51
CA THR A 93 5.00 -3.90 -6.45
C THR A 93 4.74 -2.88 -5.35
N ASN A 94 3.49 -2.52 -5.08
CA ASN A 94 3.15 -1.55 -4.04
C ASN A 94 1.71 -1.71 -3.50
N CYS A 95 1.45 -1.12 -2.32
CA CYS A 95 0.10 -0.97 -1.77
C CYS A 95 -0.11 0.38 -1.08
N THR A 96 -1.32 0.91 -1.15
CA THR A 96 -1.68 2.18 -0.49
C THR A 96 -3.14 2.18 -0.06
N MET A 97 -3.40 2.54 1.20
CA MET A 97 -4.76 2.81 1.68
C MET A 97 -5.13 4.26 1.40
N ASN A 98 -6.42 4.48 1.11
CA ASN A 98 -6.96 5.83 1.04
C ASN A 98 -7.12 6.45 2.45
N SER A 99 -7.34 7.77 2.49
CA SER A 99 -7.46 8.55 3.74
C SER A 99 -8.53 8.04 4.70
N ASN A 100 -9.65 7.52 4.20
CA ASN A 100 -10.71 7.00 5.06
C ASN A 100 -10.52 5.51 5.47
N GLY A 101 -9.47 4.83 4.99
CA GLY A 101 -9.17 3.44 5.34
C GLY A 101 -10.19 2.41 4.82
N LEU A 102 -10.99 2.78 3.82
CA LEU A 102 -12.01 1.91 3.23
C LEU A 102 -11.56 1.29 1.91
N LEU A 103 -10.61 1.91 1.21
CA LEU A 103 -10.07 1.40 -0.04
C LEU A 103 -8.58 1.14 0.09
N LEU A 104 -8.14 0.03 -0.47
CA LEU A 104 -6.73 -0.27 -0.70
C LEU A 104 -6.50 -0.32 -2.22
N ALA A 105 -5.46 0.33 -2.71
CA ALA A 105 -4.95 0.13 -4.06
C ALA A 105 -3.69 -0.72 -4.01
N THR A 106 -3.58 -1.72 -4.86
CA THR A 106 -2.38 -2.54 -5.05
C THR A 106 -1.97 -2.57 -6.51
N THR A 107 -0.67 -2.55 -6.76
CA THR A 107 -0.09 -2.53 -8.12
C THR A 107 0.78 -3.75 -8.33
N GLY A 108 0.87 -4.27 -9.55
CA GLY A 108 1.61 -5.50 -9.79
C GLY A 108 2.34 -5.58 -11.13
N MET A 109 3.25 -6.57 -11.19
CA MET A 109 3.93 -6.99 -12.42
C MET A 109 2.97 -7.67 -13.42
N ASP A 110 1.72 -7.93 -13.02
CA ASP A 110 0.63 -8.34 -13.90
C ASP A 110 0.01 -7.17 -14.68
N LYS A 111 0.61 -5.97 -14.61
CA LYS A 111 0.18 -4.75 -15.31
C LYS A 111 -1.17 -4.21 -14.85
N MET A 112 -1.62 -4.65 -13.68
CA MET A 112 -2.91 -4.30 -13.12
C MET A 112 -2.76 -3.40 -11.90
N ILE A 113 -3.73 -2.49 -11.74
CA ILE A 113 -4.06 -1.94 -10.43
C ILE A 113 -5.34 -2.63 -9.95
N LYS A 114 -5.33 -3.08 -8.69
CA LYS A 114 -6.51 -3.63 -8.02
C LYS A 114 -6.92 -2.69 -6.90
N ILE A 115 -8.20 -2.31 -6.90
CA ILE A 115 -8.81 -1.54 -5.83
C ILE A 115 -9.67 -2.49 -4.99
N TRP A 116 -9.36 -2.60 -3.71
CA TRP A 116 -10.05 -3.46 -2.76
C TRP A 116 -10.96 -2.62 -1.88
N ASP A 117 -12.25 -2.90 -1.89
CA ASP A 117 -13.20 -2.36 -0.91
C ASP A 117 -13.11 -3.15 0.40
N LEU A 118 -12.48 -2.55 1.41
CA LEU A 118 -12.26 -3.17 2.71
C LEU A 118 -13.54 -3.25 3.56
N LYS A 119 -14.60 -2.49 3.22
CA LYS A 119 -15.92 -2.60 3.86
C LYS A 119 -16.69 -3.81 3.33
N LEU A 120 -16.57 -4.10 2.03
CA LEU A 120 -17.25 -5.20 1.35
C LEU A 120 -16.40 -6.49 1.28
N ARG A 121 -15.57 -6.74 2.31
CA ARG A 121 -14.69 -7.92 2.41
C ARG A 121 -13.73 -8.11 1.23
N GLY A 122 -13.21 -7.03 0.67
CA GLY A 122 -12.17 -7.08 -0.36
C GLY A 122 -12.70 -7.22 -1.78
N GLN A 123 -13.95 -6.81 -2.06
CA GLN A 123 -14.42 -6.76 -3.44
C GLN A 123 -13.45 -5.93 -4.29
N THR A 124 -13.08 -6.49 -5.44
CA THR A 124 -12.00 -5.94 -6.26
C THR A 124 -12.54 -5.28 -7.53
N THR A 125 -12.07 -4.07 -7.81
CA THR A 125 -12.17 -3.44 -9.14
C THR A 125 -10.79 -3.43 -9.79
N TYR A 126 -10.74 -3.71 -11.10
CA TYR A 126 -9.50 -3.83 -11.86
C TYR A 126 -9.33 -2.62 -12.77
N TYR A 127 -8.19 -1.96 -12.70
CA TYR A 127 -7.85 -0.88 -13.63
C TYR A 127 -6.80 -1.42 -14.59
N GLN A 128 -7.19 -1.50 -15.87
CA GLN A 128 -6.38 -2.02 -16.96
C GLN A 128 -6.07 -0.89 -17.93
N GLY A 129 -4.80 -0.79 -18.34
CA GLY A 129 -4.35 0.21 -19.32
C GLY A 129 -2.86 0.45 -19.35
N HIS A 130 -2.10 -0.06 -18.37
CA HIS A 130 -0.64 -0.12 -18.47
C HIS A 130 -0.19 -1.30 -19.35
N ASP A 131 0.84 -1.07 -20.15
CA ASP A 131 1.40 -2.06 -21.09
C ASP A 131 2.63 -2.80 -20.51
N ASP A 132 3.13 -2.37 -19.34
CA ASP A 132 4.17 -3.03 -18.56
C ASP A 132 3.85 -2.95 -17.06
N TRP A 133 4.76 -3.40 -16.19
CA TRP A 133 4.57 -3.45 -14.74
C TRP A 133 4.08 -2.12 -14.18
N VAL A 134 3.03 -2.17 -13.35
CA VAL A 134 2.64 -0.99 -12.58
C VAL A 134 3.55 -0.93 -11.37
N LEU A 135 4.23 0.19 -11.18
CA LEU A 135 5.25 0.36 -10.14
C LEU A 135 4.69 0.99 -8.87
N ASP A 136 3.71 1.90 -9.01
CA ASP A 136 3.16 2.67 -7.89
C ASP A 136 1.75 3.16 -8.21
N ALA A 137 0.95 3.40 -7.18
CA ALA A 137 -0.33 4.09 -7.27
C ALA A 137 -0.62 4.90 -6.00
N CYS A 138 -1.41 5.97 -6.11
CA CYS A 138 -1.97 6.70 -4.97
C CYS A 138 -3.44 7.08 -5.18
N PHE A 139 -4.15 7.28 -4.07
CA PHE A 139 -5.46 7.93 -4.09
C PHE A 139 -5.32 9.45 -4.07
N SER A 140 -6.25 10.14 -4.73
CA SER A 140 -6.48 11.56 -4.45
C SER A 140 -6.92 11.76 -2.99
N PRO A 141 -6.73 12.95 -2.40
CA PRO A 141 -7.11 13.20 -1.00
C PRO A 141 -8.60 12.94 -0.69
N ASP A 142 -9.46 13.19 -1.68
CA ASP A 142 -10.91 12.92 -1.60
C ASP A 142 -11.27 11.45 -1.89
N GLY A 143 -10.31 10.62 -2.27
CA GLY A 143 -10.47 9.19 -2.57
C GLY A 143 -11.16 8.86 -3.90
N ASN A 144 -11.54 9.86 -4.69
CA ASN A 144 -12.36 9.66 -5.90
C ASN A 144 -11.56 9.30 -7.15
N LYS A 145 -10.23 9.51 -7.10
CA LYS A 145 -9.32 9.23 -8.20
C LYS A 145 -8.15 8.40 -7.73
N VAL A 146 -7.55 7.70 -8.68
CA VAL A 146 -6.28 7.01 -8.50
C VAL A 146 -5.31 7.53 -9.54
N ALA A 147 -4.07 7.77 -9.16
CA ALA A 147 -2.96 7.99 -10.08
C ALA A 147 -2.06 6.75 -10.06
N SER A 148 -1.58 6.29 -11.21
CA SER A 148 -0.64 5.18 -11.32
C SER A 148 0.55 5.52 -12.20
N ALA A 149 1.70 4.88 -11.91
CA ALA A 149 2.91 4.94 -12.72
C ALA A 149 3.33 3.54 -13.14
N GLY A 150 3.65 3.37 -14.41
CA GLY A 150 4.12 2.10 -14.97
C GLY A 150 5.55 2.16 -15.50
N LYS A 151 6.13 0.97 -15.68
CA LYS A 151 7.41 0.77 -16.37
C LYS A 151 7.32 1.06 -17.87
N ASP A 152 6.10 1.12 -18.40
CA ASP A 152 5.76 1.62 -19.74
C ASP A 152 6.00 3.14 -19.91
N GLY A 153 6.39 3.84 -18.85
CA GLY A 153 6.67 5.28 -18.87
C GLY A 153 5.40 6.14 -18.84
N LEU A 154 4.23 5.54 -18.58
CA LEU A 154 2.96 6.23 -18.49
C LEU A 154 2.62 6.60 -17.04
N LEU A 155 2.04 7.79 -16.89
CA LEU A 155 1.23 8.17 -15.74
C LEU A 155 -0.24 8.18 -16.15
N ILE A 156 -1.08 7.45 -15.44
CA ILE A 156 -2.51 7.34 -15.77
C ILE A 156 -3.35 7.79 -14.57
N ILE A 157 -4.34 8.66 -14.83
CA ILE A 157 -5.34 9.08 -13.85
C ILE A 157 -6.64 8.33 -14.12
N TRP A 158 -7.16 7.68 -13.09
CA TRP A 158 -8.37 6.87 -13.13
C TRP A 158 -9.47 7.52 -12.31
N ASN A 159 -10.72 7.35 -12.75
CA ASN A 159 -11.86 7.54 -11.86
C ASN A 159 -12.08 6.30 -10.97
N ALA A 160 -12.99 6.40 -9.98
CA ALA A 160 -13.35 5.30 -9.09
C ALA A 160 -13.93 4.06 -9.80
N ALA A 161 -14.38 4.18 -11.05
CA ALA A 161 -14.88 3.07 -11.86
C ALA A 161 -13.78 2.40 -12.72
N GLY A 162 -12.52 2.85 -12.61
CA GLY A 162 -11.40 2.30 -13.37
C GLY A 162 -11.30 2.77 -14.81
N GLN A 163 -12.01 3.85 -15.17
CA GLN A 163 -11.88 4.46 -16.48
C GLN A 163 -10.78 5.50 -16.46
N THR A 164 -9.92 5.47 -17.48
CA THR A 164 -8.88 6.47 -17.71
C THR A 164 -9.52 7.84 -17.95
N GLN A 165 -9.18 8.80 -17.11
CA GLN A 165 -9.56 10.21 -17.29
C GLN A 165 -8.51 11.00 -18.06
N ALA A 166 -7.23 10.66 -17.86
CA ALA A 166 -6.10 11.28 -18.54
C ALA A 166 -4.89 10.33 -18.46
N ASN A 167 -3.99 10.42 -19.45
CA ASN A 167 -2.68 9.82 -19.38
C ASN A 167 -1.62 10.82 -19.85
N CYS A 168 -0.39 10.65 -19.39
CA CYS A 168 0.75 11.42 -19.82
C CYS A 168 1.97 10.50 -19.91
N SER A 169 2.70 10.56 -21.02
CA SER A 169 3.97 9.88 -21.20
C SER A 169 5.11 10.87 -21.02
N LYS A 170 6.23 10.43 -20.43
CA LYS A 170 7.49 11.16 -20.57
C LYS A 170 8.19 10.73 -21.87
N ASP A 171 8.82 11.68 -22.56
CA ASP A 171 10.00 11.38 -23.35
C ASP A 171 11.09 10.88 -22.38
N SER A 172 11.45 9.60 -22.52
CA SER A 172 12.63 8.92 -21.94
C SER A 172 13.21 9.49 -20.64
N GLY A 173 12.85 8.94 -19.47
CA GLY A 173 13.60 9.29 -18.25
C GLY A 173 13.10 8.84 -16.87
N ILE A 174 12.06 8.01 -16.74
CA ILE A 174 11.76 7.40 -15.44
C ILE A 174 12.55 6.09 -15.32
N ASN A 175 13.86 6.22 -15.12
CA ASN A 175 14.66 5.11 -14.64
C ASN A 175 14.43 4.97 -13.13
N SER A 176 13.64 3.95 -12.78
CA SER A 176 13.70 3.15 -11.55
C SER A 176 14.12 3.86 -10.25
N THR A 177 13.19 3.83 -9.30
CA THR A 177 13.31 3.30 -7.92
C THR A 177 12.78 4.31 -6.91
N VAL A 178 11.59 3.97 -6.39
CA VAL A 178 11.00 4.44 -5.12
C VAL A 178 10.46 5.88 -5.09
N SER A 179 9.15 5.99 -4.88
CA SER A 179 8.45 7.16 -4.31
C SER A 179 8.25 8.38 -5.23
N VAL A 180 7.73 8.20 -6.45
CA VAL A 180 7.29 9.36 -7.26
C VAL A 180 5.81 9.68 -7.06
N ILE A 181 4.96 8.74 -6.64
CA ILE A 181 3.54 9.06 -6.40
C ILE A 181 3.26 9.29 -4.90
N SER A 182 3.93 8.58 -3.98
CA SER A 182 3.78 8.83 -2.53
C SER A 182 4.36 10.16 -2.03
N LYS A 183 5.16 10.87 -2.85
CA LYS A 183 5.73 12.20 -2.57
C LYS A 183 5.12 13.34 -3.38
N VAL A 184 4.05 13.10 -4.16
CA VAL A 184 3.20 14.23 -4.59
C VAL A 184 2.48 14.72 -3.36
N SER A 185 3.17 15.54 -2.58
CA SER A 185 2.63 16.29 -1.47
C SER A 185 1.38 16.98 -1.99
N ILE A 186 0.28 16.59 -1.36
CA ILE A 186 -1.04 17.19 -1.45
C ILE A 186 -0.84 18.70 -1.59
N PHE A 187 -1.10 19.25 -2.79
CA PHE A 187 -1.25 20.68 -2.95
C PHE A 187 -2.55 21.02 -2.21
N THR A 188 -2.45 21.26 -0.91
CA THR A 188 -3.51 21.93 -0.18
C THR A 188 -3.48 23.36 -0.72
N PRO A 189 -4.51 23.82 -1.46
CA PRO A 189 -4.65 25.26 -1.64
C PRO A 189 -4.89 25.78 -0.23
N SER A 190 -3.90 26.46 0.34
CA SER A 190 -4.11 27.21 1.57
C SER A 190 -5.34 28.09 1.35
N LEU A 191 -6.37 27.85 2.16
CA LEU A 191 -7.53 28.72 2.25
C LEU A 191 -7.02 30.11 2.69
N HIS A 192 -6.84 31.02 1.74
CA HIS A 192 -6.91 32.45 2.06
C HIS A 192 -8.38 32.89 1.92
N LYS A 193 -9.08 32.75 3.05
CA LYS A 193 -10.20 33.58 3.52
C LYS A 193 -9.89 33.77 5.01
N LEU A 194 -9.71 34.94 5.59
CA LEU A 194 -10.02 36.34 5.29
C LEU A 194 -8.83 37.22 5.68
#